data_AF-A0A9E1S3P8-F1
#
_entry.id   AF-A0A9E1S3P8-F1
#
_cell.length_a   1.000
_cell.length_b   1.000
_cell.length_c   1.000
_cell.angle_alpha   90.00
_cell.angle_beta   90.00
_cell.angle_gamma   90.00
#
_symmetry.space_group_name_H-M   'P 1'
#
loop_
_entity.id
_entity.type
_entity.pdbx_description
1 polymer ?
#
loop_
_entity_poly.entity_id
_entity_poly.type
_entity_poly.pdbx_seq_one_letter_code
_entity_poly.pdbx_strand_id
1 'polypeptide(L)'
;MNKMLPPALSRPIAVAVGLLACGVNLNVVAHGYVSEPEGRSYLCKLGDNTGCGAVQWEPQSVEGPDGNPRFPIEGPEDGTIAAAGSPTWSELNAQTPSR
;
A
#
# COMPACT_ATOMS: atom_id res chain seq x y z
N MET A 1 32.61 40.24 16.06
CA MET A 1 33.73 39.73 15.25
C MET A 1 33.26 38.46 14.55
N ASN A 2 32.63 38.62 13.38
CA ASN A 2 32.10 37.48 12.63
C ASN A 2 33.24 36.94 11.76
N LYS A 3 33.93 35.90 12.24
CA LYS A 3 34.93 35.20 11.43
C LYS A 3 34.20 34.48 10.30
N MET A 4 34.08 35.14 9.16
CA MET A 4 33.65 34.49 7.92
C MET A 4 34.64 33.37 7.64
N LEU A 5 34.13 32.14 7.62
CA LEU A 5 34.92 30.95 7.34
C LEU A 5 35.50 31.07 5.92
N PRO A 6 36.78 30.75 5.69
CA PRO A 6 37.37 30.83 4.36
C PRO A 6 36.63 29.91 3.37
N PRO A 7 36.42 30.34 2.12
CA PRO A 7 35.60 29.64 1.11
C PRO A 7 36.13 28.26 0.72
N ALA A 8 37.35 27.90 1.12
CA ALA A 8 37.93 26.57 0.92
C ALA A 8 37.37 25.52 1.90
N LEU A 9 36.90 25.94 3.08
CA LEU A 9 36.43 25.03 4.14
C LEU A 9 34.92 24.73 4.06
N SER A 10 34.15 25.53 3.30
CA SER A 10 32.69 25.38 3.12
C SER A 10 32.29 24.35 2.05
N ARG A 11 33.18 24.05 1.10
CA ARG A 11 32.93 23.14 -0.03
C ARG A 11 32.84 21.65 0.37
N PRO A 12 33.75 21.07 1.18
CA PRO A 12 33.63 19.67 1.60
C PRO A 12 32.42 19.42 2.50
N ILE A 13 32.00 20.40 3.32
CA ILE A 13 30.82 20.29 4.19
C ILE A 13 29.53 20.25 3.35
N ALA A 14 29.41 21.12 2.34
CA ALA A 14 28.26 21.13 1.44
C ALA A 14 28.13 19.83 0.64
N VAL A 15 29.25 19.23 0.22
CA VAL A 15 29.29 17.93 -0.47
C VAL A 15 28.88 16.79 0.47
N ALA A 16 29.38 16.78 1.71
CA ALA A 16 29.01 15.76 2.71
C ALA A 16 27.52 15.79 3.08
N VAL A 17 26.93 16.99 3.22
CA VAL A 17 25.49 17.16 3.48
C VAL A 17 24.64 16.76 2.25
N GLY A 18 25.10 17.08 1.04
CA GLY A 18 24.43 16.66 -0.20
C GLY A 18 24.41 15.14 -0.41
N LEU A 19 25.51 14.45 -0.08
CA LEU A 19 25.60 12.98 -0.14
C LEU A 19 24.69 12.29 0.88
N LEU A 20 24.47 12.90 2.06
CA LEU A 20 23.58 12.35 3.09
C LEU A 20 22.09 12.52 2.71
N ALA A 21 21.73 13.58 1.99
CA ALA A 21 20.36 13.88 1.57
C ALA A 21 19.86 13.01 0.40
N CYS A 22 20.76 12.40 -0.39
CA CYS A 22 20.39 11.65 -1.60
C CYS A 22 20.35 10.12 -1.43
N GLY A 23 20.67 9.58 -0.24
CA GLY A 23 21.05 8.16 -0.10
C GLY A 23 20.12 7.23 0.68
N VAL A 24 19.10 7.74 1.39
CA VAL A 24 18.23 6.89 2.20
C VAL A 24 17.03 6.39 1.40
N ASN A 25 17.20 5.25 0.72
CA ASN A 25 16.08 4.45 0.24
C ASN A 25 15.43 3.79 1.46
N LEU A 26 14.54 4.52 2.13
CA LEU A 26 13.68 3.92 3.14
C LEU A 26 12.73 2.98 2.41
N ASN A 27 12.90 1.67 2.60
CA ASN A 27 11.89 0.69 2.19
C ASN A 27 10.59 1.06 2.91
N VAL A 28 9.66 1.70 2.19
CA VAL A 28 8.35 2.04 2.73
C VAL A 28 7.47 0.80 2.54
N VAL A 29 7.05 0.20 3.63
CA VAL A 29 6.02 -0.85 3.61
C VAL A 29 4.69 -0.12 3.73
N ALA A 30 4.13 0.29 2.60
CA ALA A 30 2.85 0.97 2.53
C ALA A 30 1.78 0.02 1.99
N HIS A 31 0.97 -0.52 2.90
CA HIS A 31 -0.32 -1.14 2.55
C HIS A 31 -1.32 -0.07 2.11
N GLY A 32 -2.26 -0.42 1.25
CA GLY A 32 -3.19 0.54 0.67
C GLY A 32 -4.51 -0.07 0.21
N TYR A 33 -5.46 0.81 -0.08
CA TYR A 33 -6.77 0.50 -0.63
C TYR A 33 -7.18 1.63 -1.59
N VAL A 34 -8.12 1.35 -2.49
CA VAL A 34 -8.68 2.37 -3.38
C VAL A 34 -9.66 3.22 -2.58
N SER A 35 -9.33 4.50 -2.38
CA SER A 35 -10.18 5.47 -1.68
C SER A 35 -11.11 6.23 -2.61
N GLU A 36 -10.76 6.43 -3.88
CA GLU A 36 -11.61 7.11 -4.86
C GLU A 36 -11.42 6.50 -6.28
N PRO A 37 -12.50 5.99 -6.91
CA PRO A 37 -13.78 5.67 -6.29
C PRO A 37 -13.58 4.64 -5.16
N GLU A 38 -14.41 4.69 -4.12
CA GLU A 38 -14.25 3.84 -2.93
C GLU A 38 -14.30 2.35 -3.31
N GLY A 39 -13.22 1.62 -3.03
CA GLY A 39 -13.16 0.18 -3.25
C GLY A 39 -14.09 -0.59 -2.31
N ARG A 40 -14.41 -1.85 -2.65
CA ARG A 40 -15.32 -2.71 -1.84
C ARG A 40 -14.89 -2.83 -0.37
N SER A 41 -13.60 -3.05 -0.11
CA SER A 41 -13.06 -3.15 1.25
C SER A 41 -13.17 -1.82 2.00
N TYR A 42 -12.96 -0.69 1.31
CA TYR A 42 -13.09 0.63 1.93
C TYR A 42 -14.55 1.00 2.22
N LEU A 43 -15.48 0.68 1.32
CA LEU A 43 -16.92 0.81 1.56
C LEU A 43 -17.38 -0.03 2.77
N CYS A 44 -16.74 -1.18 3.04
CA CYS A 44 -16.98 -1.95 4.26
C CYS A 44 -16.52 -1.19 5.52
N LYS A 45 -15.38 -0.49 5.46
CA LYS A 45 -14.91 0.37 6.56
C LYS A 45 -15.82 1.58 6.78
N LEU A 46 -16.38 2.15 5.71
CA LEU A 46 -17.31 3.27 5.80
C LEU A 46 -18.70 2.86 6.32
N GLY A 47 -19.03 1.57 6.22
CA GLY A 47 -20.32 1.01 6.64
C GLY A 47 -21.39 1.01 5.54
N ASP A 48 -21.06 1.46 4.33
CA ASP A 48 -21.95 1.41 3.16
C ASP A 48 -22.15 -0.02 2.67
N ASN A 49 -21.07 -0.81 2.66
CA ASN A 49 -21.16 -2.26 2.55
C ASN A 49 -21.23 -2.88 3.94
N THR A 50 -22.19 -3.77 4.15
CA THR A 50 -22.44 -4.42 5.44
C THR A 50 -22.06 -5.89 5.41
N GLY A 51 -21.98 -6.54 6.58
CA GLY A 51 -21.69 -7.97 6.68
C GLY A 51 -20.35 -8.37 6.07
N CYS A 52 -19.34 -7.49 6.19
CA CYS A 52 -18.03 -7.67 5.56
C CYS A 52 -17.02 -8.44 6.42
N GLY A 53 -17.40 -8.87 7.62
CA GLY A 53 -16.47 -9.57 8.52
C GLY A 53 -15.30 -8.67 8.93
N ALA A 54 -14.09 -9.24 9.00
CA ALA A 54 -12.92 -8.57 9.55
C ALA A 54 -12.37 -7.42 8.68
N VAL A 55 -12.57 -7.46 7.35
CA VAL A 55 -11.97 -6.49 6.42
C VAL A 55 -12.37 -5.03 6.69
N GLN A 56 -13.53 -4.81 7.32
CA GLN A 56 -14.00 -3.46 7.68
C GLN A 56 -13.03 -2.71 8.61
N TRP A 57 -12.21 -3.44 9.38
CA TRP A 57 -11.23 -2.85 10.31
C TRP A 57 -9.89 -2.56 9.64
N GLU A 58 -9.58 -3.22 8.54
CA GLU A 58 -8.28 -3.17 7.86
C GLU A 58 -8.39 -3.29 6.33
N PRO A 59 -9.06 -2.34 5.65
CA PRO A 59 -9.28 -2.41 4.20
C PRO A 59 -8.00 -2.43 3.38
N GLN A 60 -6.88 -2.00 3.96
CA GLN A 60 -5.54 -2.02 3.36
C GLN A 60 -4.89 -3.41 3.29
N SER A 61 -5.46 -4.43 3.94
CA SER A 61 -4.84 -5.74 4.13
C SER A 61 -5.29 -6.81 3.13
N VAL A 62 -6.03 -6.42 2.07
CA VAL A 62 -6.46 -7.36 1.00
C VAL A 62 -5.28 -7.65 0.06
N GLU A 63 -4.35 -8.44 0.55
CA GLU A 63 -3.10 -8.83 -0.13
C GLU A 63 -3.13 -10.33 -0.48
N GLY A 64 -2.59 -10.67 -1.65
CA GLY A 64 -2.55 -12.05 -2.17
C GLY A 64 -1.38 -12.26 -3.12
N PRO A 65 -1.18 -13.50 -3.62
CA PRO A 65 -0.07 -13.82 -4.50
C PRO A 65 -0.17 -13.07 -5.84
N ASP A 66 0.94 -12.46 -6.30
CA ASP A 66 1.06 -11.89 -7.66
C ASP A 66 0.93 -12.99 -8.74
N GLY A 67 1.40 -14.19 -8.42
CA GLY A 67 1.50 -15.32 -9.35
C GLY A 67 2.85 -15.38 -10.07
N ASN A 68 3.18 -16.52 -10.69
CA ASN A 68 4.30 -16.63 -11.61
C ASN A 68 4.02 -17.71 -12.69
N PRO A 69 3.46 -17.33 -13.86
CA PRO A 69 3.27 -15.96 -14.38
C PRO A 69 2.19 -15.17 -13.62
N ARG A 70 2.24 -13.83 -13.68
CA ARG A 70 1.31 -12.97 -12.92
C ARG A 70 -0.17 -13.21 -13.27
N PHE A 71 -1.07 -12.70 -12.42
CA PHE A 71 -2.50 -12.62 -12.72
C PHE A 71 -2.75 -12.05 -14.13
N PRO A 72 -3.60 -12.69 -14.95
CA PRO A 72 -4.58 -13.73 -14.61
C PRO A 72 -4.08 -15.18 -14.77
N ILE A 73 -2.80 -15.45 -15.03
CA ILE A 73 -2.32 -16.82 -15.27
C ILE A 73 -2.21 -17.61 -13.96
N GLU A 74 -1.58 -17.02 -12.94
CA GLU A 74 -1.59 -17.49 -11.56
C GLU A 74 -2.11 -16.36 -10.64
N GLY A 75 -2.24 -16.62 -9.35
CA GLY A 75 -2.74 -15.64 -8.37
C GLY A 75 -3.95 -16.18 -7.62
N PRO A 76 -4.83 -15.31 -7.11
CA PRO A 76 -6.09 -15.74 -6.49
C PRO A 76 -6.95 -16.56 -7.47
N GLU A 77 -7.46 -17.70 -7.01
CA GLU A 77 -8.34 -18.55 -7.79
C GLU A 77 -9.68 -17.87 -8.10
N ASP A 78 -10.34 -18.31 -9.17
CA ASP A 78 -11.69 -17.87 -9.52
C ASP A 78 -12.65 -18.02 -8.32
N GLY A 79 -13.48 -16.99 -8.11
CA GLY A 79 -14.37 -16.91 -6.95
C GLY A 79 -13.70 -16.44 -5.65
N THR A 80 -12.38 -16.24 -5.64
CA THR A 80 -11.64 -15.71 -4.47
C THR A 80 -10.88 -14.41 -4.72
N ILE A 81 -10.96 -13.88 -5.95
CA ILE A 81 -10.22 -12.71 -6.42
C ILE A 81 -10.46 -11.47 -5.54
N ALA A 82 -11.71 -11.20 -5.16
CA ALA A 82 -12.05 -10.02 -4.35
C ALA A 82 -11.44 -10.08 -2.94
N ALA A 83 -11.22 -11.28 -2.41
CA ALA A 83 -10.55 -11.55 -1.14
C ALA A 83 -9.03 -11.77 -1.29
N ALA A 84 -8.48 -11.58 -2.50
CA ALA A 84 -7.10 -11.90 -2.84
C ALA A 84 -6.68 -13.35 -2.50
N GLY A 85 -7.62 -14.30 -2.55
CA GLY A 85 -7.39 -15.71 -2.18
C GLY A 85 -7.33 -15.96 -0.66
N SER A 86 -7.50 -14.94 0.17
CA SER A 86 -7.42 -15.06 1.62
C SER A 86 -8.77 -15.48 2.22
N PRO A 87 -8.82 -16.56 3.05
CA PRO A 87 -10.03 -16.93 3.77
C PRO A 87 -10.45 -15.89 4.80
N THR A 88 -9.52 -15.05 5.29
CA THR A 88 -9.81 -13.98 6.26
C THR A 88 -10.74 -12.91 5.68
N TRP A 89 -10.72 -12.72 4.36
CA TRP A 89 -11.50 -11.70 3.65
C TRP A 89 -12.64 -12.29 2.82
N SER A 90 -13.05 -13.53 3.11
CA SER A 90 -13.92 -14.34 2.26
C SER A 90 -15.28 -13.68 1.94
N GLU A 91 -15.78 -12.82 2.83
CA GLU A 91 -17.01 -12.07 2.68
C GLU A 91 -16.97 -11.14 1.45
N LEU A 92 -15.79 -10.68 1.03
CA LEU A 92 -15.61 -9.88 -0.19
C LEU A 92 -15.97 -10.66 -1.46
N ASN A 93 -15.94 -11.99 -1.43
CA ASN A 93 -16.23 -12.84 -2.59
C ASN A 93 -17.74 -12.98 -2.88
N ALA A 94 -18.60 -12.58 -1.94
CA ALA A 94 -20.04 -12.59 -2.19
C ALA A 94 -20.38 -11.68 -3.39
N GLN A 95 -21.12 -12.23 -4.34
CA GLN A 95 -21.49 -11.52 -5.56
C GLN A 95 -22.88 -11.93 -6.02
N THR A 96 -23.75 -10.94 -6.17
CA THR A 96 -25.12 -11.01 -6.65
C THR A 96 -25.43 -9.71 -7.41
N PRO A 97 -26.42 -9.69 -8.31
CA PRO A 97 -26.74 -8.50 -9.10
C PRO A 97 -27.10 -7.25 -8.28
N SER A 98 -27.49 -7.44 -7.02
CA SER A 98 -27.86 -6.37 -6.08
C SER A 98 -26.99 -6.33 -4.82
N ARG A 99 -25.90 -7.11 -4.78
CA ARG A 99 -24.95 -7.20 -3.66
C ARG A 99 -23.72 -8.01 -4.03
#